data_AF-A0A3D9AUK4-F1
#
_entry.id   AF-A0A3D9AUK4-F1
#
_cell.length_a   1.000
_cell.length_b   1.000
_cell.length_c   1.000
_cell.angle_alpha   90.00
_cell.angle_beta   90.00
_cell.angle_gamma   90.00
#
_symmetry.space_group_name_H-M   'P 1'
#
loop_
_entity.id
_entity.type
_entity.pdbx_description
1 polymer ?
#
loop_
_entity_poly.entity_id
_entity_poly.type
_entity_poly.pdbx_seq_one_letter_code
_entity_poly.pdbx_strand_id
1 'polypeptide(L)'
;MAENIYKDFFSELKYFLTELGIDQQKIAGCSDTEILSIEDRLGTQLPEAYKEYLKSIGKKFLFEFFDAEQMSFEDYEDINEYVTETLMETGFSFEKEAFPISHRRYDYFRFFYLNESENPDIWFFDEYPQNGEHTEKSGQTFVQMILIFFSQALTNQTAGFHWVSEEETERNENVVRDRYLKWFEANVKLKDRTRTANTDNPFVIELYERFSTYFSPENEKAATEELKKYKHKSTKRSQQRVVPEPVKITDKQSFWTALKRWFS
;
A
#
# COMPACT_ATOMS: atom_id res chain seq x y z
N MET A 1 -27.83 -15.48 -2.73
CA MET A 1 -26.53 -15.44 -3.46
C MET A 1 -25.47 -15.60 -2.40
N ALA A 2 -24.56 -16.57 -2.53
CA ALA A 2 -23.47 -16.71 -1.57
C ALA A 2 -22.65 -15.41 -1.59
N GLU A 3 -22.30 -14.92 -0.41
CA GLU A 3 -21.53 -13.70 -0.24
C GLU A 3 -20.09 -13.97 -0.73
N ASN A 4 -19.56 -13.08 -1.58
CA ASN A 4 -18.21 -13.24 -2.12
C ASN A 4 -17.21 -12.76 -1.06
N ILE A 5 -16.69 -13.71 -0.29
CA ILE A 5 -15.77 -13.44 0.82
C ILE A 5 -14.48 -12.71 0.37
N TYR A 6 -14.04 -12.86 -0.88
CA TYR A 6 -12.87 -12.15 -1.40
C TYR A 6 -13.17 -10.67 -1.64
N LYS A 7 -14.35 -10.38 -2.19
CA LYS A 7 -14.80 -9.00 -2.40
C LYS A 7 -14.83 -8.21 -1.09
N ASP A 8 -15.40 -8.80 -0.03
CA ASP A 8 -15.48 -8.15 1.27
C ASP A 8 -14.09 -7.96 1.88
N PHE A 9 -13.22 -8.98 1.77
CA PHE A 9 -11.83 -8.90 2.20
C PHE A 9 -11.07 -7.77 1.50
N PHE A 10 -11.09 -7.69 0.17
CA PHE A 10 -10.35 -6.64 -0.55
C PHE A 10 -10.98 -5.25 -0.39
N SER A 11 -12.29 -5.15 -0.20
CA SER A 11 -12.96 -3.91 0.19
C SER A 11 -12.46 -3.42 1.55
N GLU A 12 -12.34 -4.33 2.52
CA GLU A 12 -11.86 -4.01 3.86
C GLU A 12 -10.37 -3.65 3.84
N LEU A 13 -9.54 -4.43 3.14
CA LEU A 13 -8.12 -4.11 2.96
C LEU A 13 -7.92 -2.73 2.33
N LYS A 14 -8.68 -2.42 1.27
CA LYS A 14 -8.65 -1.10 0.63
C LYS A 14 -8.98 0.03 1.60
N TYR A 15 -9.95 -0.18 2.48
CA TYR A 15 -10.29 0.78 3.53
C TYR A 15 -9.10 1.00 4.48
N PHE A 16 -8.47 -0.08 4.96
CA PHE A 16 -7.27 0.02 5.82
C PHE A 16 -6.13 0.78 5.13
N LEU A 17 -5.79 0.41 3.90
CA LEU A 17 -4.73 1.06 3.12
C LEU A 17 -5.01 2.57 2.94
N THR A 18 -6.27 2.92 2.65
CA THR A 18 -6.70 4.31 2.44
C THR A 18 -6.60 5.13 3.73
N GLU A 19 -7.11 4.61 4.84
CA GLU A 19 -7.08 5.30 6.13
C GLU A 19 -5.66 5.49 6.65
N LEU A 20 -4.81 4.47 6.50
CA LEU A 20 -3.39 4.55 6.85
C LEU A 20 -2.59 5.43 5.88
N GLY A 21 -3.16 5.82 4.74
CA GLY A 21 -2.47 6.61 3.72
C GLY A 21 -1.36 5.83 3.00
N ILE A 22 -1.40 4.49 3.03
CA ILE A 22 -0.43 3.62 2.37
C ILE A 22 -0.65 3.70 0.86
N ASP A 23 0.32 4.29 0.13
CA ASP A 23 0.28 4.44 -1.33
C ASP A 23 -1.08 4.95 -1.86
N GLN A 24 -1.75 5.84 -1.13
CA GLN A 24 -3.16 6.18 -1.37
C GLN A 24 -3.45 6.62 -2.82
N GLN A 25 -2.48 7.28 -3.47
CA GLN A 25 -2.60 7.74 -4.86
C GLN A 25 -2.58 6.61 -5.90
N LYS A 26 -2.07 5.43 -5.52
CA LYS A 26 -1.97 4.23 -6.36
C LYS A 26 -3.08 3.22 -6.11
N ILE A 27 -3.93 3.43 -5.11
CA ILE A 27 -5.09 2.56 -4.84
C ILE A 27 -6.11 2.72 -5.96
N ALA A 28 -6.07 1.83 -6.95
CA ALA A 28 -6.96 1.83 -8.10
C ALA A 28 -7.36 0.41 -8.50
N GLY A 29 -8.62 0.23 -8.89
CA GLY A 29 -9.14 -1.05 -9.37
C GLY A 29 -9.15 -1.13 -10.90
N CYS A 30 -9.01 -2.35 -11.41
CA CYS A 30 -9.27 -2.67 -12.81
C CYS A 30 -10.77 -2.67 -13.07
N SER A 31 -11.14 -2.25 -14.27
CA SER A 31 -12.48 -2.43 -14.83
C SER A 31 -12.71 -3.89 -15.23
N ASP A 32 -13.98 -4.28 -15.34
CA ASP A 32 -14.33 -5.63 -15.82
C ASP A 32 -13.76 -5.90 -17.22
N THR A 33 -13.72 -4.88 -18.09
CA THR A 33 -13.14 -5.00 -19.44
C THR A 33 -11.63 -5.24 -19.44
N GLU A 34 -10.91 -4.67 -18.47
CA GLU A 34 -9.47 -4.90 -18.32
C GLU A 34 -9.20 -6.34 -17.89
N ILE A 35 -9.97 -6.85 -16.92
CA ILE A 35 -9.84 -8.23 -16.44
C ILE A 35 -10.22 -9.22 -17.54
N LEU A 36 -11.34 -8.99 -18.22
CA LEU A 36 -11.79 -9.82 -19.35
C LEU A 36 -10.74 -9.87 -20.46
N SER A 37 -10.01 -8.77 -20.71
CA SER A 37 -8.96 -8.77 -21.73
C SER A 37 -7.80 -9.74 -21.42
N ILE A 38 -7.50 -9.97 -20.13
CA ILE A 38 -6.52 -10.98 -19.72
C ILE A 38 -7.13 -12.37 -19.90
N GLU A 39 -8.35 -12.59 -19.41
CA GLU A 39 -9.02 -13.90 -19.49
C GLU A 39 -9.21 -14.36 -20.94
N ASP A 40 -9.58 -13.45 -21.84
CA ASP A 40 -9.71 -13.72 -23.28
C ASP A 40 -8.38 -14.14 -23.91
N ARG A 41 -7.25 -13.58 -23.46
CA ARG A 41 -5.90 -13.98 -23.91
C ARG A 41 -5.49 -15.34 -23.36
N LEU A 42 -5.83 -15.64 -22.11
CA LEU A 42 -5.52 -16.91 -21.48
C LEU A 42 -6.41 -18.05 -21.98
N GLY A 43 -7.61 -17.73 -22.49
CA GLY A 43 -8.63 -18.72 -22.83
C GLY A 43 -9.28 -19.38 -21.60
N THR A 44 -9.05 -18.83 -20.40
CA THR A 44 -9.64 -19.29 -19.14
C THR A 44 -9.83 -18.15 -18.16
N GLN A 45 -10.64 -18.39 -17.12
CA GLN A 45 -10.89 -17.40 -16.07
C GLN A 45 -9.76 -17.33 -15.05
N LEU A 46 -9.54 -16.13 -14.53
CA LEU A 46 -8.67 -15.91 -13.39
C LEU A 46 -9.37 -16.35 -12.09
N PRO A 47 -8.60 -16.81 -11.09
CA PRO A 47 -9.15 -17.15 -9.77
C PRO A 47 -9.90 -15.98 -9.14
N GLU A 48 -11.01 -16.27 -8.46
CA GLU A 48 -11.90 -15.24 -7.90
C GLU A 48 -11.19 -14.30 -6.93
N ALA A 49 -10.30 -14.82 -6.07
CA ALA A 49 -9.51 -14.00 -5.16
C ALA A 49 -8.59 -13.01 -5.91
N TYR A 50 -7.97 -13.45 -7.01
CA TYR A 50 -7.11 -12.59 -7.82
C TYR A 50 -7.92 -11.53 -8.58
N LYS A 51 -9.10 -11.89 -9.11
CA LYS A 51 -10.01 -10.93 -9.76
C LYS A 51 -10.49 -9.86 -8.79
N GLU A 52 -10.89 -10.23 -7.57
CA GLU A 52 -11.34 -9.25 -6.57
C GLU A 52 -10.20 -8.34 -6.09
N TYR A 53 -8.95 -8.84 -6.05
CA TYR A 53 -7.77 -8.01 -5.89
C TYR A 53 -7.63 -6.99 -7.02
N LEU A 54 -7.65 -7.44 -8.27
CA LEU A 54 -7.53 -6.58 -9.45
C LEU A 54 -8.63 -5.50 -9.45
N LYS A 55 -9.89 -5.86 -9.19
CA LYS A 55 -11.03 -4.93 -9.11
C LYS A 55 -10.91 -3.91 -7.98
N SER A 56 -10.26 -4.27 -6.89
CA SER A 56 -10.23 -3.43 -5.69
C SER A 56 -9.06 -2.45 -5.69
N ILE A 57 -7.85 -3.00 -5.85
CA ILE A 57 -6.58 -2.28 -5.65
C ILE A 57 -5.51 -2.63 -6.69
N GLY A 58 -5.61 -3.74 -7.41
CA GLY A 58 -4.51 -4.30 -8.20
C GLY A 58 -4.14 -3.57 -9.49
N LYS A 59 -4.78 -2.44 -9.83
CA LYS A 59 -4.47 -1.76 -11.10
C LYS A 59 -3.07 -1.15 -11.12
N LYS A 60 -2.75 -0.40 -10.07
CA LYS A 60 -1.50 0.37 -9.91
C LYS A 60 -0.80 0.13 -8.58
N PHE A 61 -1.50 -0.50 -7.65
CA PHE A 61 -1.04 -0.60 -6.28
C PHE A 61 0.09 -1.62 -6.18
N LEU A 62 1.23 -1.15 -5.66
CA LEU A 62 2.33 -1.95 -5.19
C LEU A 62 2.51 -1.59 -3.73
N PHE A 63 2.73 -2.57 -2.84
CA PHE A 63 3.08 -2.24 -1.47
C PHE A 63 4.49 -1.61 -1.46
N GLU A 64 4.66 -0.42 -0.87
CA GLU A 64 5.87 0.43 -0.93
C GLU A 64 7.22 -0.29 -0.66
N PHE A 65 7.23 -1.40 0.08
CA PHE A 65 8.45 -2.16 0.40
C PHE A 65 8.90 -3.12 -0.71
N PHE A 66 8.10 -3.23 -1.77
CA PHE A 66 8.44 -3.95 -2.99
C PHE A 66 9.09 -3.02 -4.01
N ASP A 67 10.09 -2.24 -3.59
CA ASP A 67 10.88 -1.38 -4.48
C ASP A 67 11.58 -2.16 -5.62
N ALA A 68 11.44 -3.50 -5.64
CA ALA A 68 11.92 -4.38 -6.69
C ALA A 68 10.91 -5.41 -7.21
N GLU A 69 9.70 -5.56 -6.64
CA GLU A 69 8.72 -6.56 -7.10
C GLU A 69 7.50 -5.90 -7.72
N GLN A 70 7.33 -6.12 -9.03
CA GLN A 70 6.17 -5.66 -9.77
C GLN A 70 5.05 -6.69 -9.66
N MET A 71 3.82 -6.22 -9.43
CA MET A 71 2.64 -7.07 -9.27
C MET A 71 1.36 -6.37 -9.78
N SER A 72 1.46 -5.14 -10.27
CA SER A 72 0.29 -4.39 -10.71
C SER A 72 -0.18 -4.86 -12.08
N PHE A 73 -1.46 -4.68 -12.37
CA PHE A 73 -2.01 -4.93 -13.71
C PHE A 73 -1.29 -4.10 -14.79
N GLU A 74 -0.93 -2.85 -14.49
CA GLU A 74 -0.22 -2.00 -15.45
C GLU A 74 1.19 -2.53 -15.79
N ASP A 75 1.75 -3.40 -14.94
CA ASP A 75 3.02 -4.08 -15.16
C ASP A 75 2.85 -5.47 -15.83
N TYR A 76 1.63 -5.89 -16.18
CA TYR A 76 1.36 -7.25 -16.67
C TYR A 76 2.19 -7.65 -17.90
N GLU A 77 2.39 -6.76 -18.87
CA GLU A 77 3.24 -7.07 -20.03
C GLU A 77 4.72 -7.23 -19.65
N ASP A 78 5.23 -6.38 -18.74
CA ASP A 78 6.61 -6.47 -18.25
C ASP A 78 6.83 -7.79 -17.49
N ILE A 79 5.85 -8.18 -16.65
CA ILE A 79 5.84 -9.47 -15.96
C ILE A 79 5.86 -10.63 -16.97
N ASN A 80 5.03 -10.60 -18.02
CA ASN A 80 5.02 -11.68 -19.01
C ASN A 80 6.30 -11.74 -19.85
N GLU A 81 6.85 -10.59 -20.23
CA GLU A 81 8.11 -10.51 -20.98
C GLU A 81 9.23 -11.12 -20.17
N TYR A 82 9.43 -10.66 -18.92
CA TYR A 82 10.42 -11.21 -18.01
C TYR A 82 10.28 -12.73 -17.83
N VAL A 83 9.07 -13.20 -17.50
CA VAL A 83 8.84 -14.64 -17.28
C VAL A 83 9.09 -15.45 -18.55
N THR A 84 8.70 -14.95 -19.71
CA THR A 84 8.94 -15.64 -20.99
C THR A 84 10.44 -15.77 -21.27
N GLU A 85 11.21 -14.69 -21.08
CA GLU A 85 12.66 -14.69 -21.24
C GLU A 85 13.34 -15.65 -20.27
N THR A 86 13.00 -15.58 -18.97
CA THR A 86 13.57 -16.46 -17.94
C THR A 86 13.30 -17.94 -18.23
N LEU A 87 12.09 -18.29 -18.68
CA LEU A 87 11.76 -19.67 -19.03
C LEU A 87 12.55 -20.16 -20.27
N MET A 88 12.76 -19.28 -21.26
CA MET A 88 13.58 -19.60 -22.44
C MET A 88 15.05 -19.80 -22.07
N GLU A 89 15.61 -18.94 -21.23
CA GLU A 89 17.02 -18.99 -20.82
C GLU A 89 17.33 -20.21 -19.95
N THR A 90 16.42 -20.56 -19.04
CA THR A 90 16.56 -21.74 -18.18
C THR A 90 16.19 -23.05 -18.89
N GLY A 91 15.49 -22.97 -20.02
CA GLY A 91 14.90 -24.14 -20.70
C GLY A 91 13.79 -24.80 -19.89
N PHE A 92 13.23 -24.10 -18.90
CA PHE A 92 12.15 -24.61 -18.05
C PHE A 92 10.81 -24.53 -18.79
N SER A 93 9.95 -25.52 -18.53
CA SER A 93 8.57 -25.50 -18.98
C SER A 93 7.66 -26.00 -17.87
N PHE A 94 6.53 -25.33 -17.67
CA PHE A 94 5.55 -25.77 -16.68
C PHE A 94 4.83 -27.04 -17.15
N GLU A 95 4.57 -27.95 -16.21
CA GLU A 95 3.75 -29.14 -16.46
C GLU A 95 2.26 -28.81 -16.60
N LYS A 96 1.85 -27.65 -16.10
CA LYS A 96 0.47 -27.15 -16.07
C LYS A 96 0.45 -25.68 -16.46
N GLU A 97 -0.72 -25.19 -16.89
CA GLU A 97 -0.91 -23.77 -17.16
C GLU A 97 -0.69 -22.96 -15.88
N ALA A 98 0.31 -22.08 -15.92
CA ALA A 98 0.69 -21.18 -14.83
C ALA A 98 0.43 -19.74 -15.26
N PHE A 99 -0.01 -18.93 -14.31
CA PHE A 99 -0.18 -17.49 -14.50
C PHE A 99 0.82 -16.74 -13.62
N PRO A 100 1.76 -15.97 -14.22
CA PRO A 100 2.68 -15.16 -13.45
C PRO A 100 1.94 -13.96 -12.84
N ILE A 101 2.15 -13.71 -11.56
CA ILE A 101 1.50 -12.61 -10.85
C ILE A 101 2.46 -11.49 -10.46
N SER A 102 3.74 -11.80 -10.35
CA SER A 102 4.76 -10.81 -10.03
C SER A 102 6.13 -11.26 -10.49
N HIS A 103 7.02 -10.31 -10.72
CA HIS A 103 8.45 -10.56 -10.83
C HIS A 103 9.23 -9.62 -9.95
N ARG A 104 10.36 -10.10 -9.43
CA ARG A 104 11.37 -9.29 -8.79
C ARG A 104 12.59 -9.27 -9.69
N ARG A 105 12.98 -8.07 -10.15
CA ARG A 105 14.03 -7.88 -11.16
C ARG A 105 15.26 -8.78 -10.89
N TYR A 106 15.52 -9.68 -11.85
CA TYR A 106 16.70 -10.55 -11.92
C TYR A 106 16.89 -11.55 -10.77
N ASP A 107 15.81 -12.00 -10.13
CA ASP A 107 15.92 -12.89 -8.96
C ASP A 107 14.89 -14.04 -9.04
N TYR A 108 13.61 -13.71 -8.97
CA TYR A 108 12.53 -14.69 -8.98
C TYR A 108 11.23 -14.09 -9.50
N PHE A 109 10.28 -14.95 -9.85
CA PHE A 109 8.89 -14.56 -10.07
C PHE A 109 7.93 -15.43 -9.26
N ARG A 110 6.73 -14.89 -8.98
CA ARG A 110 5.64 -15.68 -8.37
C ARG A 110 4.61 -16.00 -9.42
N PHE A 111 3.98 -17.14 -9.24
CA PHE A 111 2.89 -17.59 -10.09
C PHE A 111 1.89 -18.42 -9.29
N PHE A 112 0.74 -18.68 -9.90
CA PHE A 112 -0.17 -19.74 -9.47
C PHE A 112 -0.54 -20.61 -10.66
N TYR A 113 -0.94 -21.85 -10.40
CA TYR A 113 -1.53 -22.69 -11.44
C TYR A 113 -2.99 -22.32 -11.68
N LEU A 114 -3.38 -22.25 -12.95
CA LEU A 114 -4.75 -21.94 -13.36
C LEU A 114 -5.68 -23.15 -13.09
N ASN A 115 -6.96 -22.86 -12.89
CA ASN A 115 -8.03 -23.86 -12.75
C ASN A 115 -7.90 -24.82 -11.53
N GLU A 116 -7.11 -24.48 -10.50
CA GLU A 116 -6.97 -25.33 -9.29
C GLU A 116 -7.85 -24.90 -8.10
N SER A 117 -8.08 -23.59 -7.91
CA SER A 117 -8.85 -23.02 -6.79
C SER A 117 -9.26 -21.57 -7.06
N GLU A 118 -10.32 -21.09 -6.41
CA GLU A 118 -10.70 -19.68 -6.40
C GLU A 118 -9.69 -18.79 -5.64
N ASN A 119 -8.98 -19.37 -4.67
CA ASN A 119 -7.86 -18.77 -3.96
C ASN A 119 -6.67 -19.73 -4.07
N PRO A 120 -5.84 -19.57 -5.12
CA PRO A 120 -4.84 -20.56 -5.47
C PRO A 120 -3.63 -20.49 -4.53
N ASP A 121 -2.90 -21.60 -4.44
CA ASP A 121 -1.59 -21.64 -3.82
C ASP A 121 -0.56 -20.86 -4.66
N ILE A 122 0.33 -20.14 -3.98
CA ILE A 122 1.40 -19.37 -4.61
C ILE A 122 2.67 -20.21 -4.69
N TRP A 123 3.36 -20.09 -5.81
CA TRP A 123 4.63 -20.71 -6.09
C TRP A 123 5.67 -19.65 -6.42
N PHE A 124 6.93 -20.01 -6.18
CA PHE A 124 8.09 -19.25 -6.59
C PHE A 124 8.79 -19.97 -7.72
N PHE A 125 9.33 -19.19 -8.64
CA PHE A 125 10.34 -19.65 -9.59
C PHE A 125 11.66 -18.94 -9.26
N ASP A 126 12.71 -19.71 -8.97
CA ASP A 126 14.09 -19.25 -8.80
C ASP A 126 14.88 -19.56 -10.07
N GLU A 127 15.50 -18.54 -10.67
CA GLU A 127 16.34 -18.70 -11.85
C GLU A 127 17.64 -19.48 -11.53
N TYR A 128 18.12 -19.39 -10.29
CA TYR A 128 19.39 -19.95 -9.83
C TYR A 128 19.22 -20.88 -8.61
N PRO A 129 18.45 -21.98 -8.73
CA PRO A 129 18.08 -22.81 -7.59
C PRO A 129 19.29 -23.54 -6.99
N GLN A 130 19.45 -23.45 -5.67
CA GLN A 130 20.57 -24.12 -4.96
C GLN A 130 20.40 -25.64 -4.91
N ASN A 131 19.17 -26.14 -4.91
CA ASN A 131 18.82 -27.56 -4.84
C ASN A 131 18.56 -28.20 -6.21
N GLY A 132 18.64 -27.42 -7.31
CA GLY A 132 18.33 -27.86 -8.66
C GLY A 132 16.84 -27.86 -9.02
N GLU A 133 15.94 -27.48 -8.11
CA GLU A 133 14.50 -27.35 -8.38
C GLU A 133 14.16 -25.86 -8.55
N HIS A 134 13.78 -25.46 -9.77
CA HIS A 134 13.42 -24.08 -10.06
C HIS A 134 12.14 -23.62 -9.35
N THR A 135 11.22 -24.53 -9.06
CA THR A 135 9.91 -24.17 -8.50
C THR A 135 9.73 -24.63 -7.07
N GLU A 136 9.33 -23.73 -6.18
CA GLU A 136 9.02 -24.03 -4.78
C GLU A 136 7.62 -23.56 -4.41
N LYS A 137 6.87 -24.40 -3.68
CA LYS A 137 5.57 -24.01 -3.14
C LYS A 137 5.76 -23.10 -1.93
N SER A 138 5.13 -21.92 -1.94
CA SER A 138 5.25 -20.95 -0.85
C SER A 138 4.63 -21.39 0.50
N GLY A 139 3.75 -22.40 0.45
CA GLY A 139 2.89 -22.77 1.59
C GLY A 139 1.78 -21.77 1.88
N GLN A 140 1.55 -20.79 0.98
CA GLN A 140 0.59 -19.72 1.14
C GLN A 140 -0.38 -19.70 -0.05
N THR A 141 -1.64 -19.36 0.23
CA THR A 141 -2.60 -18.97 -0.80
C THR A 141 -2.43 -17.50 -1.20
N PHE A 142 -3.05 -17.09 -2.31
CA PHE A 142 -3.00 -15.70 -2.77
C PHE A 142 -3.44 -14.70 -1.70
N VAL A 143 -4.56 -14.96 -1.00
CA VAL A 143 -5.03 -14.07 0.07
C VAL A 143 -4.05 -14.01 1.25
N GLN A 144 -3.45 -15.14 1.63
CA GLN A 144 -2.45 -15.17 2.71
C GLN A 144 -1.19 -14.37 2.34
N MET A 145 -0.77 -14.45 1.07
CA MET A 145 0.34 -13.63 0.56
C MET A 145 0.01 -12.13 0.70
N ILE A 146 -1.18 -11.69 0.27
CA ILE A 146 -1.61 -10.29 0.43
C ILE A 146 -1.65 -9.86 1.90
N LEU A 147 -2.14 -10.72 2.80
CA LEU A 147 -2.17 -10.45 4.24
C LEU A 147 -0.76 -10.30 4.82
N ILE A 148 0.21 -11.08 4.35
CA ILE A 148 1.62 -10.95 4.72
C ILE A 148 2.19 -9.61 4.22
N PHE A 149 1.89 -9.23 2.99
CA PHE A 149 2.34 -7.96 2.42
C PHE A 149 1.77 -6.78 3.19
N PHE A 150 0.50 -6.86 3.59
CA PHE A 150 -0.12 -5.87 4.46
C PHE A 150 0.57 -5.79 5.82
N SER A 151 0.85 -6.93 6.48
CA SER A 151 1.59 -6.94 7.75
C SER A 151 2.97 -6.28 7.62
N GLN A 152 3.71 -6.58 6.56
CA GLN A 152 5.01 -5.97 6.27
C GLN A 152 4.88 -4.46 6.02
N ALA A 153 3.81 -4.03 5.34
CA ALA A 153 3.55 -2.62 5.13
C ALA A 153 3.32 -1.87 6.44
N LEU A 154 2.56 -2.45 7.38
CA LEU A 154 2.37 -1.87 8.70
C LEU A 154 3.70 -1.70 9.46
N THR A 155 4.57 -2.71 9.44
CA THR A 155 5.84 -2.69 10.18
C THR A 155 6.89 -1.78 9.55
N ASN A 156 6.87 -1.61 8.23
CA ASN A 156 7.91 -0.87 7.54
C ASN A 156 7.50 0.58 7.24
N GLN A 157 6.21 0.95 7.23
CA GLN A 157 5.79 2.36 7.08
C GLN A 157 6.31 3.23 8.23
N THR A 158 6.49 2.66 9.42
CA THR A 158 7.23 3.34 10.51
C THR A 158 8.67 3.65 10.11
N ALA A 159 9.32 2.77 9.34
CA ALA A 159 10.67 2.97 8.81
C ALA A 159 10.74 4.10 7.78
N GLY A 160 9.74 4.27 6.91
CA GLY A 160 9.67 5.40 5.97
C GLY A 160 9.73 6.77 6.67
N PHE A 161 9.27 6.86 7.90
CA PHE A 161 9.42 8.05 8.73
C PHE A 161 10.76 8.15 9.49
N HIS A 162 11.52 7.06 9.59
CA HIS A 162 12.86 7.01 10.18
C HIS A 162 13.98 7.35 9.17
N TRP A 163 13.68 7.38 7.86
CA TRP A 163 14.63 7.72 6.79
C TRP A 163 14.75 9.22 6.50
N VAL A 164 13.95 10.07 7.15
CA VAL A 164 14.11 11.52 7.01
C VAL A 164 15.33 11.93 7.82
N SER A 165 16.34 12.48 7.15
CA SER A 165 17.53 13.01 7.82
C SER A 165 17.15 14.07 8.87
N GLU A 166 17.98 14.27 9.91
CA GLU A 166 17.74 15.32 10.91
C GLU A 166 17.56 16.70 10.24
N GLU A 167 18.33 16.96 9.18
CA GLU A 167 18.30 18.22 8.41
C GLU A 167 16.99 18.39 7.61
N GLU A 168 16.47 17.34 6.99
CA GLU A 168 15.17 17.38 6.31
C GLU A 168 14.01 17.45 7.30
N THR A 169 14.15 16.81 8.46
CA THR A 169 13.18 16.90 9.55
C THR A 169 13.10 18.33 10.08
N GLU A 170 14.22 19.04 10.22
CA GLU A 170 14.22 20.44 10.64
C GLU A 170 13.58 21.36 9.58
N ARG A 171 13.92 21.16 8.30
CA ARG A 171 13.36 21.96 7.19
C ARG A 171 11.87 21.72 6.94
N ASN A 172 11.39 20.48 7.13
CA ASN A 172 10.02 20.06 6.84
C ASN A 172 9.25 19.57 8.07
N GLU A 173 9.63 20.02 9.26
CA GLU A 173 9.16 19.50 10.55
C GLU A 173 7.63 19.43 10.64
N ASN A 174 6.94 20.44 10.11
CA ASN A 174 5.48 20.50 10.12
C ASN A 174 4.83 19.46 9.20
N VAL A 175 5.45 19.16 8.05
CA VAL A 175 4.93 18.19 7.07
C VAL A 175 5.14 16.76 7.57
N VAL A 176 6.35 16.45 8.05
CA VAL A 176 6.67 15.13 8.62
C VAL A 176 5.77 14.86 9.82
N ARG A 177 5.62 15.86 10.71
CA ARG A 177 4.76 15.74 11.88
C ARG A 177 3.27 15.58 11.53
N ASP A 178 2.74 16.30 10.55
CA ASP A 178 1.35 16.16 10.11
C ASP A 178 1.06 14.74 9.60
N ARG A 179 2.00 14.14 8.85
CA ARG A 179 1.89 12.74 8.40
C ARG A 179 1.87 11.76 9.58
N TYR A 180 2.74 11.92 10.57
CA TYR A 180 2.74 11.09 11.79
C TYR A 180 1.42 11.20 12.56
N LEU A 181 0.89 12.41 12.73
CA LEU A 181 -0.36 12.60 13.46
C LEU A 181 -1.53 11.94 12.72
N LYS A 182 -1.62 12.10 11.40
CA LYS A 182 -2.61 11.41 10.55
C LYS A 182 -2.50 9.90 10.67
N TRP A 183 -1.29 9.36 10.66
CA TRP A 183 -1.05 7.93 10.87
C TRP A 183 -1.60 7.45 12.23
N PHE A 184 -1.29 8.15 13.32
CA PHE A 184 -1.80 7.78 14.64
C PHE A 184 -3.33 7.91 14.75
N GLU A 185 -3.91 8.96 14.18
CA GLU A 185 -5.37 9.11 14.11
C GLU A 185 -6.03 7.96 13.34
N ALA A 186 -5.45 7.57 12.21
CA ALA A 186 -5.91 6.44 11.42
C ALA A 186 -5.85 5.12 12.20
N ASN A 187 -4.75 4.86 12.92
CA ASN A 187 -4.61 3.66 13.74
C ASN A 187 -5.68 3.55 14.84
N VAL A 188 -5.93 4.66 15.55
CA VAL A 188 -7.00 4.70 16.56
C VAL A 188 -8.37 4.45 15.93
N LYS A 189 -8.66 5.11 14.80
CA LYS A 189 -9.91 4.92 14.04
C LYS A 189 -10.10 3.47 13.58
N LEU A 190 -9.05 2.84 13.07
CA LEU A 190 -9.09 1.46 12.60
C LEU A 190 -9.27 0.47 13.76
N LYS A 191 -8.69 0.75 14.93
CA LYS A 191 -8.94 -0.05 16.13
C LYS A 191 -10.41 -0.03 16.57
N ASP A 192 -11.06 1.13 16.50
CA ASP A 192 -12.48 1.22 16.80
C ASP A 192 -13.32 0.47 15.75
N ARG A 193 -12.90 0.49 14.48
CA ARG A 193 -13.52 -0.30 13.42
C ARG A 193 -13.40 -1.80 13.67
N THR A 194 -12.21 -2.33 14.00
CA THR A 194 -12.04 -3.77 14.27
C THR A 194 -12.86 -4.24 15.47
N ARG A 195 -13.09 -3.38 16.47
CA ARG A 195 -13.93 -3.68 17.64
C ARG A 195 -15.43 -3.69 17.35
N THR A 196 -15.88 -2.91 16.38
CA THR A 196 -17.30 -2.69 16.10
C THR A 196 -17.80 -3.42 14.87
N ALA A 197 -16.90 -3.83 13.98
CA ALA A 197 -17.22 -4.65 12.82
C ALA A 197 -17.76 -6.02 13.27
N ASN A 198 -18.89 -6.42 12.70
CA ASN A 198 -19.44 -7.76 12.85
C ASN A 198 -19.33 -8.45 11.49
N THR A 199 -18.44 -9.44 11.40
CA THR A 199 -18.18 -10.20 10.18
C THR A 199 -17.78 -11.62 10.55
N ASP A 200 -18.28 -12.58 9.78
CA ASP A 200 -17.92 -13.99 9.84
C ASP A 200 -16.91 -14.38 8.74
N ASN A 201 -16.47 -13.41 7.93
CA ASN A 201 -15.50 -13.63 6.87
C ASN A 201 -14.11 -13.92 7.46
N PRO A 202 -13.54 -15.12 7.24
CA PRO A 202 -12.29 -15.53 7.88
C PRO A 202 -11.09 -14.66 7.46
N PHE A 203 -11.07 -14.13 6.23
CA PHE A 203 -9.97 -13.29 5.75
C PHE A 203 -10.03 -11.88 6.32
N VAL A 204 -11.24 -11.36 6.54
CA VAL A 204 -11.43 -10.08 7.24
C VAL A 204 -11.04 -10.22 8.71
N ILE A 205 -11.39 -11.33 9.35
CA ILE A 205 -10.96 -11.63 10.72
C ILE A 205 -9.43 -11.67 10.80
N GLU A 206 -8.74 -12.39 9.90
CA GLU A 206 -7.27 -12.45 9.89
C GLU A 206 -6.63 -11.07 9.62
N LEU A 207 -7.23 -10.23 8.76
CA LEU A 207 -6.81 -8.85 8.55
C LEU A 207 -6.85 -8.04 9.85
N TYR A 208 -7.96 -8.16 10.60
CA TYR A 208 -8.14 -7.47 11.88
C TYR A 208 -7.17 -7.97 12.95
N GLU A 209 -6.91 -9.28 12.98
CA GLU A 209 -5.93 -9.88 13.88
C GLU A 209 -4.53 -9.35 13.61
N ARG A 210 -4.09 -9.35 12.34
CA ARG A 210 -2.78 -8.81 11.93
C ARG A 210 -2.62 -7.34 12.28
N PHE A 211 -3.65 -6.53 12.02
CA PHE A 211 -3.65 -5.12 12.44
C PHE A 211 -3.59 -4.98 13.96
N SER A 212 -4.34 -5.79 14.71
CA SER A 212 -4.37 -5.73 16.18
C SER A 212 -3.05 -6.18 16.81
N THR A 213 -2.35 -7.13 16.19
CA THR A 213 -0.99 -7.51 16.58
C THR A 213 -0.01 -6.36 16.36
N TYR A 214 -0.11 -5.65 15.23
CA TYR A 214 0.70 -4.47 14.97
C TYR A 214 0.36 -3.31 15.92
N PHE A 215 -0.90 -2.93 16.05
CA PHE A 215 -1.36 -1.82 16.89
C PHE A 215 -1.69 -2.30 18.30
N SER A 216 -0.66 -2.86 18.95
CA SER A 216 -0.71 -3.38 20.32
C SER A 216 -1.09 -2.29 21.34
N PRO A 217 -1.47 -2.65 22.57
CA PRO A 217 -1.73 -1.68 23.65
C PRO A 217 -0.56 -0.71 23.90
N GLU A 218 0.67 -1.17 23.72
CA GLU A 218 1.88 -0.34 23.84
C GLU A 218 1.94 0.72 22.72
N ASN A 219 1.71 0.30 21.47
CA ASN A 219 1.69 1.20 20.31
C ASN A 219 0.52 2.20 20.38
N GLU A 220 -0.65 1.77 20.86
CA GLU A 220 -1.79 2.65 21.11
C GLU A 220 -1.48 3.71 22.17
N LYS A 221 -0.82 3.31 23.27
CA LYS A 221 -0.42 4.23 24.33
C LYS A 221 0.53 5.29 23.78
N ALA A 222 1.55 4.87 23.03
CA ALA A 222 2.51 5.77 22.39
C ALA A 222 1.81 6.76 21.44
N ALA A 223 0.94 6.25 20.55
CA ALA A 223 0.13 7.06 19.64
C ALA A 223 -0.73 8.10 20.37
N THR A 224 -1.41 7.67 21.44
CA THR A 224 -2.29 8.54 22.24
C THR A 224 -1.51 9.65 22.96
N GLU A 225 -0.34 9.33 23.51
CA GLU A 225 0.53 10.32 24.16
C GLU A 225 1.04 11.37 23.17
N GLU A 226 1.46 10.96 21.97
CA GLU A 226 1.88 11.88 20.91
C GLU A 226 0.75 12.80 20.45
N LEU A 227 -0.45 12.25 20.21
CA LEU A 227 -1.64 13.03 19.84
C LEU A 227 -2.01 14.07 20.93
N LYS A 228 -1.89 13.71 22.22
CA LYS A 228 -2.16 14.62 23.35
C LYS A 228 -1.17 15.79 23.40
N LYS A 229 0.14 15.54 23.20
CA LYS A 229 1.18 16.59 23.16
C LYS A 229 0.82 17.67 22.14
N TYR A 230 0.27 17.27 21.00
CA TYR A 230 -0.09 18.20 19.93
C TYR A 230 -1.37 18.99 20.21
N LYS A 231 -2.43 18.32 20.70
CA LYS A 231 -3.67 19.03 21.08
C LYS A 231 -3.38 20.17 22.06
N HIS A 232 -2.51 19.96 23.06
CA HIS A 232 -2.09 21.00 24.01
C HIS A 232 -1.21 22.11 23.40
N LYS A 233 -0.32 21.83 22.43
CA LYS A 233 0.47 22.86 21.75
C LYS A 233 -0.40 23.76 20.86
N SER A 234 -1.43 23.23 20.20
CA SER A 234 -2.38 24.01 19.39
C SER A 234 -3.21 25.00 20.23
N THR A 235 -3.61 24.59 21.45
CA THR A 235 -4.36 25.42 22.40
C THR A 235 -3.49 26.56 22.97
N LYS A 236 -2.20 26.32 23.23
CA LYS A 236 -1.27 27.38 23.66
C LYS A 236 -0.94 28.38 22.56
N ARG A 237 -0.81 27.95 21.30
CA ARG A 237 -0.51 28.84 20.15
C ARG A 237 -1.71 29.73 19.77
N SER A 238 -2.93 29.23 19.95
CA SER A 238 -4.17 30.02 19.76
C SER A 238 -4.41 31.02 20.90
N GLN A 239 -3.95 30.73 22.12
CA GLN A 239 -3.98 31.68 23.24
C GLN A 239 -2.90 32.77 23.18
N GLN A 240 -1.86 32.62 22.34
CA GLN A 240 -0.85 33.65 22.10
C GLN A 240 -1.14 34.57 20.90
N ARG A 241 -2.25 34.38 20.18
CA ARG A 241 -2.71 35.28 19.10
C ARG A 241 -3.87 36.18 19.56
N VAL A 242 -3.63 37.04 20.54
CA VAL A 242 -4.44 38.27 20.74
C VAL A 242 -3.55 39.38 21.30
N VAL A 243 -2.93 40.17 20.41
CA VAL A 243 -2.98 41.64 20.43
C VAL A 243 -2.82 42.10 18.98
N PRO A 244 -3.83 42.70 18.34
CA PRO A 244 -3.58 43.49 17.14
C PRO A 244 -2.90 44.78 17.59
N GLU A 245 -1.64 44.99 17.19
CA GLU A 245 -1.05 46.32 17.25
C GLU A 245 -1.87 47.27 16.37
N PRO A 246 -2.17 48.50 16.83
CA PRO A 246 -2.85 49.48 16.02
C PRO A 246 -1.98 49.85 14.82
N VAL A 247 -2.50 49.59 13.62
CA VAL A 247 -1.90 50.00 12.36
C VAL A 247 -1.70 51.52 12.37
N LYS A 248 -0.46 51.97 12.50
CA LYS A 248 -0.07 53.34 12.15
C LYS A 248 -0.05 53.44 10.63
N ILE A 249 -1.03 54.15 10.10
CA ILE A 249 -1.06 54.60 8.71
C ILE A 249 -0.01 55.69 8.58
N THR A 250 1.09 55.41 7.88
CA THR A 250 2.02 56.44 7.35
C THR A 250 2.45 56.08 5.93
N ASP A 251 1.94 56.88 5.00
CA ASP A 251 2.38 57.22 3.65
C ASP A 251 2.80 56.16 2.61
N LYS A 252 1.83 55.90 1.72
CA LYS A 252 2.03 55.47 0.33
C LYS A 252 2.81 56.54 -0.45
N GLN A 253 4.14 56.50 -0.47
CA GLN A 253 4.88 57.25 -1.50
C GLN A 253 6.26 56.71 -1.94
N SER A 254 6.75 55.56 -1.45
CA SER A 254 8.09 55.07 -1.88
C SER A 254 8.11 53.83 -2.77
N PHE A 255 6.98 53.13 -2.97
CA PHE A 255 6.99 51.85 -3.72
C PHE A 255 6.98 52.02 -5.25
N TRP A 256 6.44 53.12 -5.77
CA TRP A 256 6.35 53.37 -7.22
C TRP A 256 7.61 54.00 -7.83
N THR A 257 8.53 54.50 -7.02
CA THR A 257 9.79 55.10 -7.49
C THR A 257 10.90 54.05 -7.69
N ALA A 258 10.79 52.89 -7.04
CA ALA A 258 11.76 51.79 -7.17
C ALA A 258 11.53 50.92 -8.42
N LEU A 259 10.30 50.84 -8.94
CA LEU A 259 9.95 49.99 -10.09
C LEU A 259 10.19 50.63 -11.47
N LYS A 260 10.42 51.95 -11.54
CA LYS A 260 10.70 52.66 -12.80
C LYS A 260 12.17 52.69 -13.23
N ARG A 261 13.08 52.12 -12.43
CA ARG A 261 14.53 52.09 -12.71
C ARG A 261 15.04 50.74 -13.23
N TRP A 262 14.12 49.79 -13.46
CA TRP A 262 14.42 48.45 -13.98
C TRP A 262 13.85 48.18 -15.38
N PHE A 263 13.06 49.11 -15.93
CA PHE A 263 12.51 49.02 -17.29
C PHE A 263 12.74 50.31 -18.10
N SER A 264 13.94 50.87 -17.99
CA SER A 264 14.49 51.89 -18.88
C SER A 264 15.97 51.65 -19.10
#